data_AF-A0A3C1BZ01-F1
#
_entry.id   AF-A0A3C1BZ01-F1
#
_cell.length_a   1.000
_cell.length_b   1.000
_cell.length_c   1.000
_cell.angle_alpha   90.00
_cell.angle_beta   90.00
_cell.angle_gamma   90.00
#
_symmetry.space_group_name_H-M   'P 1'
#
loop_
_entity.id
_entity.type
_entity.pdbx_description
1 polymer ?
#
loop_
_entity_poly.entity_id
_entity_poly.type
_entity_poly.pdbx_seq_one_letter_code
_entity_poly.pdbx_strand_id
1 'polypeptide(L)'
;MLNYNEILATQDMIEKRHLDIRTITMGINLLDCCDPDLKVCCAKIYKKITTLAKDLVKTGEEIEKEFGIPIVNKRISVTPISLVAAACQTDSYVELAKTLDAAAKTCGVNFIGGFSALVQKGCTESDWKLIRSIPEAMKVTDRVCASINVGSTRAGINMDAVAEMGRIVKKTAELTADNGGLGCAKLVVFANAVEDNPFMAGAFHGVGEPECELNVGVSGPGVVYHALQSVKGQPFDVVAETI
;
A
#
# COMPACT_ATOMS: atom_id res chain seq x y z
N MET A 1 -1.32 -28.28 -0.79
CA MET A 1 -2.44 -28.45 -1.75
C MET A 1 -3.72 -28.29 -0.96
N LEU A 2 -4.63 -27.44 -1.41
CA LEU A 2 -5.93 -27.25 -0.76
C LEU A 2 -6.80 -28.50 -0.98
N ASN A 3 -7.49 -28.97 0.06
CA ASN A 3 -8.37 -30.15 0.01
C ASN A 3 -9.76 -29.76 -0.53
N TYR A 4 -10.44 -30.67 -1.22
CA TYR A 4 -11.80 -30.46 -1.74
C TYR A 4 -12.80 -30.05 -0.64
N ASN A 5 -12.63 -30.59 0.57
CA ASN A 5 -13.44 -30.18 1.73
C ASN A 5 -13.19 -28.73 2.16
N GLU A 6 -11.97 -28.20 2.01
CA GLU A 6 -11.66 -26.80 2.31
C GLU A 6 -12.27 -25.87 1.26
N ILE A 7 -12.31 -26.29 0.00
CA ILE A 7 -12.97 -25.55 -1.10
C ILE A 7 -14.47 -25.46 -0.83
N LEU A 8 -15.12 -26.57 -0.49
CA LEU A 8 -16.56 -26.58 -0.15
C LEU A 8 -16.87 -25.78 1.11
N ALA A 9 -16.04 -25.87 2.15
CA ALA A 9 -16.20 -25.06 3.35
C ALA A 9 -16.07 -23.56 3.05
N THR A 10 -15.12 -23.19 2.17
CA THR A 10 -14.94 -21.81 1.74
C THR A 10 -16.17 -21.32 0.97
N GLN A 11 -16.73 -22.15 0.07
CA GLN A 11 -17.97 -21.82 -0.64
C GLN A 11 -19.15 -21.62 0.31
N ASP A 12 -19.32 -22.48 1.32
CA ASP A 12 -20.39 -22.33 2.32
C ASP A 12 -20.24 -21.05 3.17
N MET A 13 -19.00 -20.68 3.51
CA MET A 13 -18.70 -19.42 4.20
C MET A 13 -19.07 -18.21 3.34
N ILE A 14 -18.76 -18.26 2.04
CA ILE A 14 -19.07 -17.19 1.08
C ILE A 14 -20.59 -17.02 0.96
N GLU A 15 -21.32 -18.10 0.74
CA GLU A 15 -22.77 -18.06 0.51
C GLU A 15 -23.56 -17.65 1.76
N LYS A 16 -23.12 -18.06 2.96
CA LYS A 16 -23.89 -17.87 4.20
C LYS A 16 -23.44 -16.72 5.09
N ARG A 17 -22.22 -16.17 4.91
CA ARG A 17 -21.65 -15.19 5.86
C ARG A 17 -21.30 -13.81 5.29
N HIS A 18 -21.76 -13.48 4.07
CA HIS A 18 -21.57 -12.16 3.46
C HIS A 18 -20.10 -11.68 3.49
N LEU A 19 -19.16 -12.57 3.19
CA LEU A 19 -17.74 -12.25 3.13
C LEU A 19 -17.47 -11.32 1.93
N ASP A 20 -16.82 -10.18 2.19
CA ASP A 20 -16.30 -9.28 1.15
C ASP A 20 -14.77 -9.30 1.11
N ILE A 21 -14.21 -9.33 -0.10
CA ILE A 21 -12.78 -9.12 -0.31
C ILE A 21 -12.55 -7.61 -0.32
N ARG A 22 -11.95 -7.11 0.75
CA ARG A 22 -11.64 -5.69 0.93
C ARG A 22 -10.68 -5.20 -0.14
N THR A 23 -9.67 -6.01 -0.47
CA THR A 23 -8.63 -5.63 -1.43
C THR A 23 -7.88 -6.84 -1.96
N ILE A 24 -7.39 -6.72 -3.18
CA ILE A 24 -6.21 -7.43 -3.65
C ILE A 24 -5.10 -6.40 -3.90
N THR A 25 -3.89 -6.68 -3.45
CA THR A 25 -2.72 -5.81 -3.62
C THR A 25 -1.61 -6.62 -4.28
N MET A 26 -1.20 -6.22 -5.48
CA MET A 26 -0.03 -6.81 -6.13
C MET A 26 1.22 -6.08 -5.66
N GLY A 27 2.13 -6.80 -5.01
CA GLY A 27 3.44 -6.30 -4.63
C GLY A 27 4.43 -6.48 -5.78
N ILE A 28 5.20 -5.44 -6.12
CA ILE A 28 6.18 -5.46 -7.22
C ILE A 28 7.53 -4.93 -6.75
N ASN A 29 8.57 -5.75 -6.90
CA ASN A 29 9.93 -5.34 -6.63
C ASN A 29 10.45 -4.39 -7.73
N LEU A 30 11.10 -3.28 -7.36
CA LEU A 30 11.63 -2.29 -8.30
C LEU A 30 13.16 -2.11 -8.21
N LEU A 31 13.88 -2.96 -7.49
CA LEU A 31 15.34 -2.79 -7.29
C LEU A 31 16.14 -2.91 -8.59
N ASP A 32 15.68 -3.70 -9.56
CA ASP A 32 16.26 -3.78 -10.91
C ASP A 32 15.97 -2.55 -11.79
N CYS A 33 15.08 -1.66 -11.33
CA CYS A 33 14.73 -0.43 -12.03
C CYS A 33 15.65 0.75 -11.65
N CYS A 34 16.54 0.57 -10.68
CA CYS A 34 17.53 1.58 -10.28
C CYS A 34 18.37 2.04 -11.48
N ASP A 35 18.57 3.35 -11.59
CA ASP A 35 19.40 3.96 -12.64
C ASP A 35 19.88 5.36 -12.20
N PRO A 36 21.12 5.77 -12.51
CA PRO A 36 21.57 7.14 -12.26
C PRO A 36 20.76 8.19 -13.05
N ASP A 37 20.28 7.86 -14.25
CA ASP A 37 19.39 8.73 -15.02
C ASP A 37 17.93 8.52 -14.58
N LEU A 38 17.36 9.58 -14.00
CA LEU A 38 15.97 9.61 -13.56
C LEU A 38 14.98 9.18 -14.66
N LYS A 39 15.19 9.60 -15.90
CA LYS A 39 14.27 9.26 -17.02
C LYS A 39 14.32 7.77 -17.33
N VAL A 40 15.51 7.18 -17.28
CA VAL A 40 15.69 5.74 -17.51
C VAL A 40 15.07 4.95 -16.35
N CYS A 41 15.29 5.37 -15.10
CA CYS A 41 14.64 4.79 -13.93
C CYS A 41 13.10 4.82 -14.05
N CYS A 42 12.52 5.99 -14.37
CA CYS A 42 11.08 6.14 -14.59
C CYS A 42 10.57 5.21 -15.71
N ALA A 43 11.29 5.12 -16.83
CA ALA A 43 10.90 4.23 -17.93
C ALA A 43 10.92 2.75 -17.53
N LYS A 44 11.92 2.31 -16.76
CA LYS A 44 12.02 0.94 -16.23
C LYS A 44 10.86 0.64 -15.28
N ILE A 45 10.58 1.53 -14.31
CA ILE A 45 9.48 1.39 -13.35
C ILE A 45 8.14 1.29 -14.06
N TYR A 46 7.84 2.23 -14.97
CA TYR A 46 6.59 2.26 -15.71
C TYR A 46 6.39 0.96 -16.50
N LYS A 47 7.40 0.55 -17.26
CA LYS A 47 7.35 -0.67 -18.07
C LYS A 47 7.12 -1.90 -17.19
N LYS A 48 7.84 -2.03 -16.07
CA LYS A 48 7.76 -3.20 -15.20
C LYS A 48 6.37 -3.33 -14.57
N ILE A 49 5.87 -2.25 -13.95
CA ILE A 49 4.54 -2.24 -13.32
C ILE A 49 3.45 -2.56 -14.35
N THR A 50 3.46 -1.86 -15.50
CA THR A 50 2.44 -2.06 -16.53
C THR A 50 2.52 -3.41 -17.23
N THR A 51 3.68 -4.09 -17.20
CA THR A 51 3.81 -5.44 -17.74
C THR A 51 3.24 -6.48 -16.78
N LEU A 52 3.58 -6.38 -15.49
CA LEU A 52 3.19 -7.36 -14.48
C LEU A 52 1.71 -7.23 -14.07
N ALA A 53 1.23 -6.00 -13.91
CA ALA A 53 -0.13 -5.72 -13.45
C ALA A 53 -1.17 -5.55 -14.57
N LYS A 54 -0.81 -5.82 -15.84
CA LYS A 54 -1.68 -5.58 -17.01
C LYS A 54 -3.06 -6.22 -16.91
N ASP A 55 -3.13 -7.42 -16.32
CA ASP A 55 -4.37 -8.21 -16.22
C ASP A 55 -4.97 -8.17 -14.81
N LEU A 56 -4.36 -7.47 -13.85
CA LEU A 56 -4.75 -7.53 -12.43
C LEU A 56 -6.22 -7.15 -12.22
N VAL A 57 -6.68 -6.05 -12.80
CA VAL A 57 -8.07 -5.58 -12.65
C VAL A 57 -9.02 -6.51 -13.39
N LYS A 58 -8.70 -6.88 -14.63
CA LYS A 58 -9.50 -7.77 -15.46
C LYS A 58 -9.72 -9.12 -14.78
N THR A 59 -8.65 -9.76 -14.33
CA THR A 59 -8.71 -11.03 -13.62
C THR A 59 -9.46 -10.90 -12.29
N GLY A 60 -9.27 -9.78 -11.56
CA GLY A 60 -10.08 -9.49 -10.37
C GLY A 60 -11.58 -9.45 -10.68
N GLU A 61 -12.00 -8.77 -11.74
CA GLU A 61 -13.40 -8.67 -12.16
C GLU A 61 -13.97 -10.00 -12.69
N GLU A 62 -13.15 -10.84 -13.31
CA GLU A 62 -13.53 -12.19 -13.71
C GLU A 62 -13.81 -13.07 -12.48
N ILE A 63 -12.95 -13.00 -11.46
CA ILE A 63 -13.12 -13.71 -10.18
C ILE A 63 -14.39 -13.22 -9.46
N GLU A 64 -14.66 -11.91 -9.45
CA GLU A 64 -15.89 -11.36 -8.87
C GLU A 64 -17.15 -11.96 -9.52
N LYS A 65 -17.13 -12.13 -10.85
CA LYS A 65 -18.26 -12.70 -11.61
C LYS A 65 -18.40 -14.21 -11.38
N GLU A 66 -17.29 -14.93 -11.30
CA GLU A 66 -17.29 -16.38 -11.13
C GLU A 66 -17.80 -16.79 -9.75
N PHE A 67 -17.34 -16.12 -8.70
CA PHE A 67 -17.65 -16.49 -7.31
C PHE A 67 -18.76 -15.64 -6.67
N GLY A 68 -19.22 -14.57 -7.33
CA GLY A 68 -20.24 -13.67 -6.80
C GLY A 68 -19.80 -12.87 -5.58
N ILE A 69 -18.48 -12.73 -5.34
CA ILE A 69 -17.89 -12.03 -4.21
C ILE A 69 -17.32 -10.70 -4.69
N PRO A 70 -17.67 -9.57 -4.08
CA PRO A 70 -17.07 -8.29 -4.46
C PRO A 70 -15.60 -8.21 -4.00
N ILE A 71 -14.73 -7.75 -4.90
CA ILE A 71 -13.35 -7.32 -4.66
C ILE A 71 -13.33 -5.80 -4.73
N VAL A 72 -13.51 -5.17 -3.57
CA VAL A 72 -13.76 -3.73 -3.44
C VAL A 72 -12.61 -2.90 -3.99
N ASN A 73 -11.36 -3.36 -3.82
CA ASN A 73 -10.19 -2.64 -4.29
C ASN A 73 -9.20 -3.57 -5.01
N LYS A 74 -8.63 -3.09 -6.11
CA LYS A 74 -7.44 -3.65 -6.75
C LYS A 74 -6.32 -2.62 -6.65
N ARG A 75 -5.17 -2.99 -6.09
CA ARG A 75 -4.10 -2.07 -5.70
C ARG A 75 -2.73 -2.62 -6.07
N ILE A 76 -1.73 -1.74 -6.04
CA ILE A 76 -0.33 -2.11 -6.21
C ILE A 76 0.48 -1.57 -5.03
N SER A 77 1.43 -2.33 -4.52
CA SER A 77 2.51 -1.83 -3.66
C SER A 77 3.85 -2.03 -4.38
N VAL A 78 4.78 -1.11 -4.19
CA VAL A 78 6.11 -1.19 -4.79
C VAL A 78 7.20 -1.00 -3.75
N THR A 79 8.43 -1.42 -4.09
CA THR A 79 9.60 -1.21 -3.25
C THR A 79 9.69 0.27 -2.82
N PRO A 80 10.02 0.57 -1.54
CA PRO A 80 10.20 1.95 -1.08
C PRO A 80 11.04 2.77 -2.07
N ILE A 81 10.43 3.81 -2.64
CA ILE A 81 11.06 4.62 -3.69
C ILE A 81 12.35 5.29 -3.19
N SER A 82 12.54 5.53 -1.89
CA SER A 82 13.82 6.06 -1.40
C SER A 82 14.99 5.10 -1.63
N LEU A 83 14.74 3.79 -1.74
CA LEU A 83 15.76 2.81 -2.07
C LEU A 83 16.02 2.78 -3.58
N VAL A 84 14.96 2.75 -4.38
CA VAL A 84 15.04 2.67 -5.85
C VAL A 84 15.69 3.93 -6.43
N ALA A 85 15.33 5.09 -5.88
CA ALA A 85 15.78 6.39 -6.35
C ALA A 85 17.12 6.84 -5.74
N ALA A 86 17.72 6.05 -4.85
CA ALA A 86 18.98 6.38 -4.21
C ALA A 86 20.13 6.55 -5.21
N ALA A 87 20.07 5.83 -6.34
CA ALA A 87 21.05 5.96 -7.43
C ALA A 87 20.79 7.19 -8.31
N CYS A 88 19.56 7.72 -8.34
CA CYS A 88 19.18 8.79 -9.27
C CYS A 88 19.83 10.12 -8.92
N GLN A 89 20.47 10.75 -9.91
CA GLN A 89 21.06 12.08 -9.78
C GLN A 89 19.99 13.17 -9.97
N THR A 90 19.12 13.32 -8.97
CA THR A 90 18.05 14.32 -8.96
C THR A 90 17.87 14.94 -7.57
N ASP A 91 17.30 16.14 -7.53
CA ASP A 91 16.98 16.86 -6.28
C ASP A 91 15.56 16.55 -5.77
N SER A 92 14.72 15.95 -6.62
CA SER A 92 13.31 15.65 -6.32
C SER A 92 12.87 14.32 -6.92
N TYR A 93 11.97 13.63 -6.21
CA TYR A 93 11.36 12.37 -6.64
C TYR A 93 9.91 12.53 -7.11
N VAL A 94 9.46 13.76 -7.36
CA VAL A 94 8.11 14.04 -7.88
C VAL A 94 7.87 13.36 -9.24
N GLU A 95 8.86 13.30 -10.13
CA GLU A 95 8.72 12.60 -11.42
C GLU A 95 8.53 11.08 -11.27
N LEU A 96 9.12 10.47 -10.23
CA LEU A 96 8.87 9.07 -9.90
C LEU A 96 7.44 8.88 -9.41
N ALA A 97 6.92 9.80 -8.58
CA ALA A 97 5.52 9.76 -8.18
C ALA A 97 4.58 9.87 -9.38
N LYS A 98 4.84 10.80 -10.32
CA LYS A 98 4.07 10.91 -11.58
C LYS A 98 4.12 9.62 -12.40
N THR A 99 5.28 8.96 -12.42
CA THR A 99 5.48 7.68 -13.12
C THR A 99 4.65 6.57 -12.49
N LEU A 100 4.63 6.46 -11.16
CA LEU A 100 3.78 5.52 -10.43
C LEU A 100 2.30 5.79 -10.68
N ASP A 101 1.89 7.06 -10.65
CA ASP A 101 0.51 7.48 -10.92
C ASP A 101 0.07 7.10 -12.34
N ALA A 102 0.93 7.35 -13.33
CA ALA A 102 0.69 6.97 -14.72
C ALA A 102 0.57 5.44 -14.86
N ALA A 103 1.46 4.67 -14.22
CA ALA A 103 1.39 3.21 -14.26
C ALA A 103 0.11 2.69 -13.59
N ALA A 104 -0.28 3.26 -12.45
CA ALA A 104 -1.52 2.91 -11.75
C ALA A 104 -2.77 3.23 -12.57
N LYS A 105 -2.78 4.37 -13.26
CA LYS A 105 -3.83 4.77 -14.21
C LYS A 105 -3.93 3.78 -15.37
N THR A 106 -2.81 3.44 -15.99
CA THR A 106 -2.74 2.46 -17.08
C THR A 106 -3.22 1.08 -16.66
N CYS A 107 -2.89 0.61 -15.46
CA CYS A 107 -3.34 -0.70 -14.96
C CYS A 107 -4.78 -0.69 -14.42
N GLY A 108 -5.43 0.47 -14.33
CA GLY A 108 -6.79 0.59 -13.82
C GLY A 108 -6.95 0.43 -12.30
N VAL A 109 -5.86 0.34 -11.53
CA VAL A 109 -5.91 0.09 -10.07
C VAL A 109 -6.32 1.33 -9.28
N ASN A 110 -6.91 1.15 -8.09
CA ASN A 110 -7.41 2.25 -7.27
C ASN A 110 -6.28 3.12 -6.72
N PHE A 111 -5.25 2.48 -6.17
CA PHE A 111 -4.11 3.15 -5.53
C PHE A 111 -2.83 2.35 -5.75
N ILE A 112 -1.70 3.08 -5.74
CA ILE A 112 -0.35 2.54 -5.71
C ILE A 112 0.42 3.10 -4.51
N GLY A 113 0.94 2.21 -3.68
CA GLY A 113 1.74 2.55 -2.49
C GLY A 113 3.21 2.19 -2.72
N GLY A 114 4.09 2.77 -1.92
CA GLY A 114 5.53 2.55 -2.03
C GLY A 114 6.32 3.83 -2.25
N PHE A 115 5.66 5.00 -2.37
CA PHE A 115 6.33 6.30 -2.27
C PHE A 115 6.76 6.56 -0.82
N SER A 116 7.72 5.76 -0.37
CA SER A 116 7.93 5.45 1.03
C SER A 116 9.42 5.43 1.39
N ALA A 117 9.70 5.64 2.68
CA ALA A 117 11.03 5.55 3.27
C ALA A 117 10.97 4.95 4.68
N LEU A 118 12.03 4.22 5.05
CA LEU A 118 12.17 3.55 6.36
C LEU A 118 13.34 4.16 7.12
N VAL A 119 13.05 5.15 7.98
CA VAL A 119 14.05 6.05 8.57
C VAL A 119 14.19 5.92 10.10
N GLN A 120 13.66 4.84 10.67
CA GLN A 120 13.67 4.58 12.11
C GLN A 120 15.05 4.63 12.78
N LYS A 121 16.15 4.40 12.03
CA LYS A 121 17.54 4.42 12.53
C LYS A 121 18.37 5.61 12.01
N GLY A 122 17.71 6.62 11.45
CA GLY A 122 18.36 7.73 10.75
C GLY A 122 17.92 7.79 9.29
N CYS A 123 18.25 8.91 8.64
CA CYS A 123 17.89 9.18 7.25
C CYS A 123 19.15 9.25 6.39
N THR A 124 19.08 8.68 5.19
CA THR A 124 20.02 8.98 4.10
C THR A 124 19.59 10.25 3.37
N GLU A 125 20.45 10.76 2.49
CA GLU A 125 20.08 11.87 1.58
C GLU A 125 18.89 11.50 0.68
N SER A 126 18.81 10.24 0.24
CA SER A 126 17.67 9.76 -0.55
C SER A 126 16.36 9.82 0.24
N ASP A 127 16.39 9.41 1.52
CA ASP A 127 15.21 9.45 2.37
C ASP A 127 14.72 10.89 2.58
N TRP A 128 15.63 11.85 2.80
CA TRP A 128 15.27 13.26 2.92
C TRP A 128 14.69 13.82 1.62
N LYS A 129 15.26 13.47 0.46
CA LYS A 129 14.71 13.85 -0.85
C LYS A 129 13.30 13.31 -1.03
N LEU A 130 13.05 12.04 -0.67
CA LEU A 130 11.71 11.46 -0.74
C LEU A 130 10.73 12.19 0.18
N ILE A 131 11.06 12.34 1.46
CA ILE A 131 10.23 13.00 2.48
C ILE A 131 9.84 14.42 2.01
N ARG A 132 10.81 15.19 1.52
CA ARG A 132 10.59 16.57 1.07
C ARG A 132 9.84 16.66 -0.26
N SER A 133 9.82 15.60 -1.06
CA SER A 133 9.05 15.51 -2.31
C SER A 133 7.57 15.20 -2.06
N ILE A 134 7.19 14.65 -0.90
CA ILE A 134 5.81 14.23 -0.58
C ILE A 134 4.76 15.32 -0.86
N PRO A 135 4.92 16.58 -0.37
CA PRO A 135 3.85 17.57 -0.52
C PRO A 135 3.50 17.88 -1.98
N GLU A 136 4.51 17.99 -2.83
CA GLU A 136 4.31 18.23 -4.26
C GLU A 136 3.82 16.95 -4.96
N ALA A 137 4.40 15.79 -4.65
CA ALA A 137 3.97 14.50 -5.20
C ALA A 137 2.49 14.22 -4.94
N MET A 138 2.01 14.48 -3.71
CA MET A 138 0.60 14.27 -3.34
C MET A 138 -0.35 15.23 -4.03
N LYS A 139 0.12 16.42 -4.41
CA LYS A 139 -0.63 17.43 -5.17
C LYS A 139 -0.78 17.05 -6.64
N VAL A 140 0.30 16.56 -7.26
CA VAL A 140 0.35 16.33 -8.73
C VAL A 140 0.00 14.91 -9.15
N THR A 141 -0.42 14.05 -8.21
CA THR A 141 -0.81 12.66 -8.47
C THR A 141 -2.16 12.36 -7.84
N ASP A 142 -2.89 11.39 -8.38
CA ASP A 142 -4.22 11.02 -7.90
C ASP A 142 -4.18 9.74 -7.05
N ARG A 143 -3.43 8.73 -7.51
CA ARG A 143 -3.47 7.35 -7.01
C ARG A 143 -2.26 6.96 -6.15
N VAL A 144 -1.26 7.81 -6.05
CA VAL A 144 -0.04 7.50 -5.29
C VAL A 144 -0.26 7.76 -3.80
N CYS A 145 0.10 6.77 -2.99
CA CYS A 145 0.15 6.84 -1.54
C CYS A 145 1.59 6.83 -1.03
N ALA A 146 1.85 7.60 0.02
CA ALA A 146 3.15 7.75 0.64
C ALA A 146 3.14 7.27 2.09
N SER A 147 4.23 6.63 2.51
CA SER A 147 4.37 6.17 3.90
C SER A 147 5.78 6.28 4.44
N ILE A 148 5.94 6.79 5.66
CA ILE A 148 7.26 7.00 6.28
C ILE A 148 7.31 6.32 7.64
N ASN A 149 8.19 5.33 7.80
CA ASN A 149 8.43 4.71 9.10
C ASN A 149 9.51 5.48 9.86
N VAL A 150 9.11 6.16 10.93
CA VAL A 150 10.00 7.05 11.72
C VAL A 150 10.51 6.42 13.01
N GLY A 151 10.04 5.21 13.36
CA GLY A 151 10.48 4.56 14.59
C GLY A 151 10.27 3.05 14.58
N SER A 152 10.95 2.36 15.48
CA SER A 152 10.64 0.97 15.83
C SER A 152 11.05 0.67 17.27
N THR A 153 10.45 -0.35 17.87
CA THR A 153 10.76 -0.81 19.23
C THR A 153 12.25 -1.11 19.39
N ARG A 154 12.90 -1.63 18.34
CA ARG A 154 14.32 -1.97 18.33
C ARG A 154 15.25 -0.76 18.14
N ALA A 155 14.80 0.25 17.39
CA ALA A 155 15.62 1.41 17.02
C ALA A 155 15.37 2.65 17.89
N GLY A 156 14.26 2.68 18.63
CA GLY A 156 13.72 3.91 19.18
C GLY A 156 12.97 4.72 18.12
N ILE A 157 12.89 6.03 18.32
CA ILE A 157 12.17 6.95 17.44
C ILE A 157 13.17 7.96 16.89
N ASN A 158 13.21 8.09 15.57
CA ASN A 158 13.96 9.14 14.89
C ASN A 158 13.17 10.46 15.00
N MET A 159 13.47 11.25 16.04
CA MET A 159 12.76 12.50 16.32
C MET A 159 13.01 13.59 15.26
N ASP A 160 14.13 13.55 14.53
CA ASP A 160 14.37 14.46 13.42
C ASP A 160 13.38 14.21 12.28
N ALA A 161 13.17 12.93 11.94
CA ALA A 161 12.17 12.53 10.96
C ALA A 161 10.74 12.84 11.44
N VAL A 162 10.42 12.65 12.73
CA VAL A 162 9.11 13.03 13.30
C VAL A 162 8.86 14.54 13.14
N ALA A 163 9.84 15.37 13.52
CA ALA A 163 9.73 16.82 13.43
C ALA A 163 9.54 17.29 11.98
N GLU A 164 10.28 16.69 11.04
CA GLU A 164 10.12 16.99 9.62
C GLU A 164 8.76 16.53 9.09
N MET A 165 8.32 15.32 9.43
CA MET A 165 7.01 14.81 9.02
C MET A 165 5.86 15.70 9.49
N GLY A 166 5.97 16.30 10.68
CA GLY A 166 5.00 17.32 11.14
C GLY A 166 4.89 18.52 10.19
N ARG A 167 6.03 19.01 9.68
CA ARG A 167 6.06 20.09 8.67
C ARG A 167 5.52 19.61 7.32
N ILE A 168 5.87 18.39 6.91
CA ILE A 168 5.43 17.79 5.65
C ILE A 168 3.92 17.59 5.62
N VAL A 169 3.30 17.11 6.70
CA VAL A 169 1.84 16.97 6.80
C VAL A 169 1.17 18.33 6.61
N LYS A 170 1.61 19.37 7.34
CA LYS A 170 1.07 20.72 7.21
C LYS A 170 1.23 21.27 5.78
N LYS A 171 2.43 21.16 5.21
CA LYS A 171 2.72 21.64 3.84
C LYS A 171 1.90 20.88 2.79
N THR A 172 1.67 19.59 2.99
CA THR A 172 0.82 18.76 2.10
C THR A 172 -0.63 19.24 2.15
N ALA A 173 -1.16 19.51 3.35
CA ALA A 173 -2.51 20.05 3.52
C ALA A 173 -2.65 21.43 2.84
N GLU A 174 -1.68 22.32 3.03
CA GLU A 174 -1.67 23.66 2.41
C GLU A 174 -1.61 23.60 0.87
N LEU A 175 -0.74 22.74 0.32
CA LEU A 175 -0.57 22.60 -1.13
C LEU A 175 -1.76 21.94 -1.83
N THR A 176 -2.61 21.24 -1.08
CA THR A 176 -3.82 20.58 -1.56
C THR A 176 -5.09 21.19 -0.96
N ALA A 177 -5.02 22.42 -0.44
CA ALA A 177 -6.16 23.08 0.20
C ALA A 177 -7.35 23.28 -0.75
N ASP A 178 -7.09 23.41 -2.06
CA ASP A 178 -8.08 23.53 -3.13
C ASP A 178 -8.96 22.29 -3.29
N ASN A 179 -8.52 21.12 -2.82
CA ASN A 179 -9.31 19.89 -2.77
C ASN A 179 -9.57 19.39 -1.34
N GLY A 180 -9.54 20.30 -0.36
CA GLY A 180 -9.83 19.99 1.04
C GLY A 180 -8.69 19.29 1.78
N GLY A 181 -7.45 19.40 1.28
CA GLY A 181 -6.28 18.78 1.90
C GLY A 181 -6.14 17.30 1.59
N LEU A 182 -6.72 16.82 0.47
CA LEU A 182 -6.83 15.40 0.12
C LEU A 182 -5.47 14.71 0.04
N GLY A 183 -4.38 15.45 -0.20
CA GLY A 183 -3.02 14.90 -0.17
C GLY A 183 -2.69 14.22 1.16
N CYS A 184 -3.23 14.70 2.28
CA CYS A 184 -3.02 14.09 3.60
C CYS A 184 -3.74 12.75 3.76
N ALA A 185 -4.82 12.50 3.02
CA ALA A 185 -5.52 11.21 3.05
C ALA A 185 -4.69 10.07 2.41
N LYS A 186 -3.65 10.43 1.64
CA LYS A 186 -2.73 9.51 0.96
C LYS A 186 -1.37 9.39 1.67
N LEU A 187 -1.20 10.02 2.84
CA LEU A 187 0.06 10.04 3.59
C LEU A 187 -0.10 9.35 4.95
N VAL A 188 0.80 8.42 5.26
CA VAL A 188 0.84 7.73 6.57
C VAL A 188 2.23 7.86 7.20
N VAL A 189 2.28 8.15 8.50
CA VAL A 189 3.50 8.11 9.31
C VAL A 189 3.42 6.91 10.23
N PHE A 190 4.41 6.03 10.17
CA PHE A 190 4.46 4.81 10.95
C PHE A 190 5.50 4.87 12.06
N ALA A 191 5.21 4.12 13.12
CA ALA A 191 6.23 3.48 13.94
C ALA A 191 5.95 1.97 13.92
N ASN A 192 7.01 1.16 13.92
CA ASN A 192 6.91 -0.30 13.78
C ASN A 192 6.23 -0.75 12.48
N ALA A 193 6.51 -0.07 11.36
CA ALA A 193 6.18 -0.66 10.07
C ALA A 193 6.83 -2.06 9.96
N VAL A 194 6.02 -3.02 9.51
CA VAL A 194 6.44 -4.37 9.14
C VAL A 194 7.35 -4.34 7.91
N GLU A 195 8.04 -5.43 7.61
CA GLU A 195 9.01 -5.48 6.49
C GLU A 195 8.36 -5.38 5.11
N ASP A 196 7.10 -5.82 5.00
CA ASP A 196 6.19 -5.66 3.87
C ASP A 196 4.82 -5.22 4.37
N ASN A 197 4.14 -4.34 3.64
CA ASN A 197 2.78 -3.91 4.00
C ASN A 197 1.90 -3.79 2.76
N PRO A 198 0.87 -4.64 2.57
CA PRO A 198 -0.05 -4.54 1.44
C PRO A 198 -1.23 -3.56 1.67
N PHE A 199 -1.32 -2.93 2.85
CA PHE A 199 -2.48 -2.13 3.27
C PHE A 199 -2.30 -0.62 3.00
N MET A 200 -3.21 -0.05 2.20
CA MET A 200 -3.25 1.39 1.93
C MET A 200 -3.82 2.21 3.10
N ALA A 201 -3.40 3.47 3.27
CA ALA A 201 -2.46 4.24 2.45
C ALA A 201 -0.97 3.97 2.76
N GLY A 202 -0.69 3.03 3.67
CA GLY A 202 0.66 2.75 4.16
C GLY A 202 1.51 1.80 3.31
N ALA A 203 0.96 1.26 2.22
CA ALA A 203 1.52 0.07 1.60
C ALA A 203 2.88 0.33 0.94
N PHE A 204 3.76 -0.66 0.98
CA PHE A 204 5.01 -0.76 0.23
C PHE A 204 5.41 -2.23 0.14
N HIS A 205 6.13 -2.58 -0.93
CA HIS A 205 6.62 -3.95 -1.17
C HIS A 205 7.99 -4.14 -0.51
N GLY A 206 8.09 -5.07 0.44
CA GLY A 206 9.32 -5.32 1.20
C GLY A 206 10.51 -5.72 0.32
N VAL A 207 11.74 -5.40 0.75
CA VAL A 207 12.96 -5.79 0.00
C VAL A 207 13.28 -7.28 0.07
N GLY A 208 12.75 -7.97 1.08
CA GLY A 208 12.88 -9.42 1.23
C GLY A 208 11.82 -10.21 0.45
N GLU A 209 10.82 -9.53 -0.10
CA GLU A 209 9.72 -10.15 -0.83
C GLU A 209 10.12 -10.54 -2.27
N PRO A 210 9.39 -11.49 -2.89
CA PRO A 210 9.68 -11.91 -4.25
C PRO A 210 9.53 -10.78 -5.27
N GLU A 211 9.92 -11.06 -6.51
CA GLU A 211 9.82 -10.14 -7.64
C GLU A 211 8.40 -9.57 -7.84
N CYS A 212 7.39 -10.42 -7.67
CA CYS A 212 5.99 -10.07 -7.75
C CYS A 212 5.16 -11.04 -6.91
N GLU A 213 4.17 -10.55 -6.18
CA GLU A 213 3.23 -11.37 -5.41
C GLU A 213 1.84 -10.72 -5.33
N LEU A 214 0.86 -11.48 -4.82
CA LEU A 214 -0.50 -11.02 -4.63
C LEU A 214 -0.95 -11.27 -3.18
N ASN A 215 -1.26 -10.18 -2.49
CA ASN A 215 -1.82 -10.19 -1.14
C ASN A 215 -3.33 -9.92 -1.19
N VAL A 216 -4.11 -10.69 -0.44
CA VAL A 216 -5.59 -10.56 -0.40
C VAL A 216 -6.02 -10.16 1.00
N GLY A 217 -6.69 -9.03 1.12
CA GLY A 217 -7.30 -8.56 2.36
C GLY A 217 -8.78 -8.89 2.40
N VAL A 218 -9.20 -9.65 3.41
CA VAL A 218 -10.59 -10.03 3.64
C VAL A 218 -11.19 -9.15 4.74
N SER A 219 -12.45 -8.77 4.58
CA SER A 219 -13.19 -7.99 5.57
C SER A 219 -13.67 -8.87 6.72
N GLY A 220 -13.52 -8.37 7.95
CA GLY A 220 -13.89 -9.06 9.19
C GLY A 220 -15.01 -8.40 10.02
N PRO A 221 -15.11 -7.06 10.14
CA PRO A 221 -15.98 -6.44 11.14
C PRO A 221 -17.47 -6.81 11.03
N GLY A 222 -18.03 -6.87 9.81
CA GLY A 222 -19.44 -7.23 9.61
C GLY A 222 -19.75 -8.67 10.03
N VAL A 223 -18.88 -9.60 9.66
CA VAL A 223 -18.97 -11.02 10.01
C VAL A 223 -18.88 -11.19 11.53
N VAL A 224 -17.90 -10.54 12.15
CA VAL A 224 -17.69 -10.54 13.61
C VAL A 224 -18.91 -9.96 14.34
N TYR A 225 -19.44 -8.82 13.88
CA TYR A 225 -20.62 -8.20 14.47
C TYR A 225 -21.81 -9.16 14.49
N HIS A 226 -22.11 -9.81 13.36
CA HIS A 226 -23.21 -10.77 13.27
C HIS A 226 -22.96 -12.03 14.12
N ALA A 227 -21.73 -12.52 14.18
CA ALA A 227 -21.39 -13.66 15.04
C ALA A 227 -21.66 -13.35 16.52
N LEU A 228 -21.24 -12.16 16.99
CA LEU A 228 -21.45 -11.70 18.37
C LEU A 228 -22.93 -11.51 18.73
N GLN A 229 -23.80 -11.20 17.77
CA GLN A 229 -25.24 -11.10 18.02
C GLN A 229 -25.85 -12.43 18.49
N SER A 230 -25.29 -13.58 18.06
CA SER A 230 -25.82 -14.91 18.41
C SER A 230 -25.43 -15.38 19.82
N VAL A 231 -24.40 -14.77 20.43
CA VAL A 231 -23.87 -15.12 21.75
C VAL A 231 -24.08 -14.00 22.78
N LYS A 232 -25.06 -13.12 22.55
CA LYS A 232 -25.35 -12.01 23.48
C LYS A 232 -25.73 -12.54 24.87
N GLY A 233 -25.02 -12.07 25.90
CA GLY A 233 -25.23 -12.47 27.29
C GLY A 233 -24.50 -13.75 27.70
N GLN A 234 -23.73 -14.36 26.79
CA GLN A 234 -22.88 -15.49 27.12
C GLN A 234 -21.60 -15.07 27.87
N PRO A 235 -20.95 -15.99 28.59
CA PRO A 235 -19.63 -15.78 29.21
C PRO A 235 -18.54 -15.38 28.20
N PHE A 236 -17.46 -14.74 28.69
CA PHE A 236 -16.37 -14.24 27.85
C PHE A 236 -15.60 -15.34 27.11
N ASP A 237 -15.51 -16.55 27.66
CA ASP A 237 -14.93 -17.72 27.00
C ASP A 237 -15.69 -18.07 25.71
N VAL A 238 -17.03 -18.10 25.77
CA VAL A 238 -17.88 -18.33 24.58
C VAL A 238 -17.73 -17.21 23.56
N VAL A 239 -17.65 -15.96 24.03
CA VAL A 239 -17.43 -14.79 23.15
C VAL A 239 -16.07 -14.89 22.46
N ALA A 240 -15.02 -15.30 23.18
CA ALA A 240 -13.67 -15.45 22.63
C ALA A 240 -13.59 -16.59 21.61
N GLU A 241 -14.24 -17.74 21.85
CA GLU A 241 -14.29 -18.84 20.87
C GLU A 241 -15.09 -18.49 19.60
N THR A 242 -15.97 -17.49 19.68
CA THR A 242 -16.80 -17.05 18.54
C THR A 242 -16.03 -16.15 17.56
N ILE A 243 -14.93 -15.52 17.99
CA ILE A 243 -14.11 -14.58 17.20
C ILE A 243 -12.87 -15.27 16.63
#